data_AF-A0A8K1D4Q2-F1
#
_entry.id   AF-A0A8K1D4Q2-F1
#
_cell.length_a   1.000
_cell.length_b   1.000
_cell.length_c   1.000
_cell.angle_alpha   90.00
_cell.angle_beta   90.00
_cell.angle_gamma   90.00
#
_symmetry.space_group_name_H-M   'P 1'
#
loop_
_entity.id
_entity.type
_entity.pdbx_description
1 polymer ?
#
loop_
_entity_poly.entity_id
_entity_poly.type
_entity_poly.pdbx_seq_one_letter_code
_entity_poly.pdbx_strand_id
1 'polypeptide(L)' 'VLGGIEPSLYTGEIWYTPIKEEWYYQVEILKLEVGGQNLELDCREVLALLSL' A
#
# COMPACT_ATOMS: atom_id res chain seq x y z
N VAL A 1 -16.05 8.50 2.72
CA VAL A 1 -17.12 7.69 3.35
C VAL A 1 -16.72 7.47 4.80
N LEU A 2 -17.50 7.93 5.77
CA LEU A 2 -17.20 7.68 7.18
C LEU A 2 -17.82 6.34 7.58
N GLY A 3 -17.01 5.42 8.10
CA GLY A 3 -17.49 4.12 8.61
C GLY A 3 -17.80 3.06 7.55
N GLY A 4 -17.38 3.22 6.30
CA GLY A 4 -17.66 2.23 5.26
C GLY A 4 -16.94 2.47 3.94
N ILE A 5 -17.29 1.66 2.95
CA ILE A 5 -16.78 1.69 1.57
C ILE A 5 -17.98 1.98 0.65
N GLU A 6 -17.82 2.88 -0.32
CA GLU A 6 -18.84 3.18 -1.33
C GLU A 6 -18.47 2.52 -2.67
N PRO A 7 -19.17 1.46 -3.11
CA PRO A 7 -18.82 0.70 -4.31
C PRO A 7 -18.83 1.51 -5.60
N SER A 8 -19.62 2.58 -5.68
CA SER A 8 -19.67 3.42 -6.88
C SER A 8 -18.42 4.29 -7.09
N LEU A 9 -17.50 4.34 -6.11
CA LEU A 9 -16.29 5.16 -6.16
C LEU A 9 -15.06 4.41 -6.70
N TYR A 10 -15.16 3.12 -7.01
CA TYR A 10 -14.09 2.35 -7.61
C TYR A 10 -14.60 1.34 -8.64
N THR A 11 -13.71 0.83 -9.47
CA THR A 11 -13.98 -0.26 -10.41
C THR A 11 -12.99 -1.39 -10.15
N GLY A 12 -13.41 -2.64 -10.34
CA GLY A 12 -12.57 -3.81 -10.05
C GLY A 12 -12.66 -4.25 -8.59
N GLU A 13 -11.63 -4.94 -8.10
CA GLU A 13 -11.59 -5.53 -6.76
C GLU A 13 -10.72 -4.72 -5.79
N ILE A 14 -11.02 -4.83 -4.50
CA ILE A 14 -10.21 -4.23 -3.42
C ILE A 14 -9.16 -5.25 -2.98
N TRP A 15 -7.90 -4.83 -2.96
CA TRP A 15 -6.79 -5.61 -2.45
C TRP A 15 -6.34 -5.04 -1.10
N TYR A 16 -6.27 -5.91 -0.09
CA TYR A 16 -5.86 -5.53 1.26
C TYR A 16 -4.40 -5.88 1.50
N THR A 17 -3.69 -4.99 2.19
CA THR A 17 -2.36 -5.26 2.73
C THR A 17 -2.39 -5.06 4.26
N PRO A 18 -1.70 -5.89 5.04
CA PRO A 18 -1.65 -5.72 6.50
C PRO A 18 -1.01 -4.39 6.90
N ILE A 19 -1.53 -3.78 7.98
CA ILE A 19 -0.85 -2.70 8.69
C ILE A 19 0.27 -3.33 9.53
N LYS A 20 1.51 -2.85 9.38
CA LYS A 20 2.68 -3.39 10.09
C LYS A 20 2.69 -2.99 11.56
N GLU A 21 2.38 -1.73 11.85
CA GLU A 21 2.33 -1.18 13.20
C GLU A 21 1.30 -0.03 13.25
N GLU A 22 0.57 0.11 14.37
CA GLU A 22 -0.59 1.02 14.51
C GLU A 22 -0.22 2.40 15.07
N TRP A 23 0.60 3.15 14.34
CA TRP A 23 1.02 4.52 14.69
C TRP A 23 0.97 5.44 13.47
N TYR A 24 1.48 4.97 12.33
CA TYR A 24 1.14 5.46 11.00
C TYR A 24 0.33 4.41 10.25
N TYR A 25 -0.21 4.75 9.08
CA TYR A 25 -0.65 3.73 8.13
C TYR A 25 0.57 3.09 7.47
N GLN A 26 1.32 2.32 8.27
CA GLN A 26 2.55 1.68 7.86
C GLN A 26 2.26 0.37 7.14
N VAL A 27 2.80 0.21 5.94
CA VAL A 27 2.69 -1.01 5.13
C VAL A 27 4.07 -1.43 4.61
N GLU A 28 4.21 -2.73 4.33
CA GLU A 28 5.44 -3.30 3.78
C GLU A 28 5.43 -3.29 2.25
N ILE A 29 6.53 -2.88 1.63
CA ILE A 29 6.70 -2.84 0.18
C ILE A 29 7.67 -3.94 -0.24
N LEU A 30 7.20 -4.86 -1.08
CA LEU A 30 7.98 -6.03 -1.50
C LEU A 30 8.70 -5.85 -2.84
N LYS A 31 8.18 -4.98 -3.72
CA LYS A 31 8.72 -4.75 -5.07
C LYS A 31 8.41 -3.35 -5.55
N LEU A 32 9.34 -2.74 -6.26
CA LEU A 32 9.13 -1.48 -6.98
C LEU A 32 9.51 -1.66 -8.45
N GLU A 33 8.66 -1.15 -9.33
CA GLU A 33 8.87 -1.21 -10.77
C GLU A 33 8.75 0.19 -11.41
N VAL A 34 9.64 0.48 -12.36
CA VAL A 34 9.58 1.70 -13.19
C VAL A 34 9.66 1.29 -14.65
N GLY A 35 8.64 1.64 -15.44
CA GLY A 35 8.56 1.23 -16.84
C GLY A 35 8.50 -0.29 -17.04
N GLY A 36 7.95 -1.04 -16.07
CA GLY A 36 7.88 -2.50 -16.08
C GLY A 36 9.20 -3.22 -15.72
N GLN A 37 10.23 -2.47 -15.32
CA GLN A 37 11.49 -3.04 -14.85
C GLN A 37 11.56 -2.99 -13.33
N ASN A 38 11.89 -4.13 -12.71
CA ASN A 38 12.12 -4.21 -11.27
C ASN A 38 13.39 -3.45 -10.89
N LEU A 39 13.32 -2.65 -9.82
CA LEU A 39 14.47 -1.94 -9.28
C LEU A 39 15.41 -2.82 -8.42
N GLU A 40 15.01 -4.05 -8.11
CA GLU A 40 15.81 -5.06 -7.39
C GLU A 40 16.43 -4.54 -6.07
N LEU A 41 15.73 -3.63 -5.39
CA LEU A 41 16.10 -3.13 -4.07
C LEU A 41 15.92 -4.21 -2.99
N ASP A 42 16.68 -4.12 -1.90
CA ASP A 42 16.45 -4.99 -0.75
C ASP A 42 15.10 -4.62 -0.11
N CYS A 43 14.24 -5.61 0.12
CA CYS A 43 12.88 -5.39 0.61
C CYS A 43 12.81 -4.75 2.02
N ARG A 44 13.91 -4.68 2.75
CA ARG A 44 13.99 -3.98 4.05
C ARG A 44 14.18 -2.48 3.91
N GLU A 45 14.52 -2.00 2.72
CA GLU A 45 14.86 -0.59 2.47
C GLU A 45 13.61 0.28 2.29
N VAL A 46 12.44 -0.31 2.02
CA VAL A 46 11.25 0.44 1.62
C VAL A 46 10.05 0.15 2.53
N LEU A 47 9.66 1.17 3.28
CA LEU A 47 8.41 1.21 4.03
C LEU A 47 7.60 2.43 3.58
N ALA A 48 6.30 2.26 3.39
CA ALA A 48 5.39 3.38 3.18
C ALA A 48 4.81 3.81 4.52
N LEU A 49 4.97 5.09 4.85
CA LEU A 49 4.42 5.74 6.04
C LEU A 49 3.53 6.89 5.59
N LEU A 50 2.23 6.79 5.88
CA LEU A 50 1.24 7.83 5.57
C LEU A 50 0.73 8.45 6.87
N SER A 51 0.85 9.77 6.99
CA SER A 51 0.26 10.59 8.05
C SER A 51 -1.03 11.24 7.55
N LEU A 52 -2.10 11.19 8.33
CA LEU A 52 -3.36 11.91 8.09
C LEU A 52 -3.19 13.43 8.23
#